data_AF-A0AB37APV4-F1
#
_entry.id   AF-A0AB37APV4-F1
#
_cell.length_a   1.000
_cell.length_b   1.000
_cell.length_c   1.000
_cell.angle_alpha   90.00
_cell.angle_beta   90.00
_cell.angle_gamma   90.00
#
_symmetry.space_group_name_H-M   'P 1'
#
loop_
_entity.id
_entity.type
_entity.pdbx_description
1 polymer ?
#
loop_
_entity_poly.entity_id
_entity_poly.type
_entity_poly.pdbx_seq_one_letter_code
_entity_poly.pdbx_strand_id
1 'polypeptide(L)'
;MNARYLSEEERARAALAAIPAEDYTTWVDMAFALKQGFGEAGFDIWDEWSRSAHNYNERAARVTWRSAGESGGKTLASLFWLAQQHGFDVRGSRAAMDPAERARMAPVRPAADRAHLEARARARQAAVAREALSIWQWARPVAPGHPYLERKRVRAVPTLRELEAEELHALLGYAPRSAEEVLTGRVLVVPVRIGDALSTLELIDAQGRKSALAGGAKSGGYWAVEPAWFREGAATPILVAEGVATALAVWEATGWFSIAALSSGNLRPVAAMWRGRYPEAEMLVLADLGPGYEHARQAALGTSSVLAEPRFAPQATIGGEVPTDFDDMAVLSGSHAVGEVLRESLYGVLARDVTGVEAEGQAVAADGSDGSKEDQTMGNVKEKLVGEGEVAGRRRAARRRGSGQEAPAPAPQESQTGGSTTAPAGTAQGQSRPEEPDRREADPPKQDPPAARAPGAPARRQAGEPLYGLDDVPGEIKALAQHRFGAQIRMAVPRENGGPYRGEVFNTEHYLIQEVSARSVVFHAKSNMEFVSDRLRWMDENQRLNGAEVQVGYDGAHGKVYPWDRARDLLERTVASLKKSAREVGFGDDLDATLDQLQGVTWTRVREARAAALAKSKERAGREPGEGQER
;
A
#
# COMPACT_ATOMS: atom_id res chain seq x y z
N MET A 1 -36.42 3.03 -17.30
CA MET A 1 -37.07 1.91 -16.58
C MET A 1 -35.96 1.16 -15.85
N ASN A 2 -36.13 0.78 -14.59
CA ASN A 2 -35.08 0.07 -13.85
C ASN A 2 -35.17 -1.44 -14.17
N ALA A 3 -34.36 -1.90 -15.11
CA ALA A 3 -34.24 -3.33 -15.41
C ALA A 3 -33.68 -4.08 -14.19
N ARG A 4 -34.50 -4.93 -13.57
CA ARG A 4 -34.07 -5.90 -12.55
C ARG A 4 -33.62 -7.17 -13.26
N TYR A 5 -32.44 -7.67 -12.90
CA TYR A 5 -31.89 -8.91 -13.44
C TYR A 5 -32.10 -10.03 -12.42
N LEU A 6 -32.74 -11.12 -12.84
CA LEU A 6 -33.05 -12.28 -11.99
C LEU A 6 -31.88 -13.27 -11.95
N SER A 7 -31.05 -13.30 -12.98
CA SER A 7 -29.84 -14.14 -13.09
C SER A 7 -28.63 -13.39 -13.65
N GLU A 8 -27.42 -13.97 -13.55
CA GLU A 8 -26.26 -13.42 -14.27
C GLU A 8 -26.36 -13.63 -15.79
N GLU A 9 -27.08 -14.66 -16.27
CA GLU A 9 -27.33 -14.84 -17.71
C GLU A 9 -28.16 -13.70 -18.30
N GLU A 10 -29.24 -13.27 -17.65
CA GLU A 10 -30.06 -12.13 -18.12
C GLU A 10 -29.23 -10.85 -18.16
N ARG A 11 -28.38 -10.65 -17.14
CA ARG A 11 -27.45 -9.53 -17.10
C ARG A 11 -26.37 -9.62 -18.18
N ALA A 12 -25.93 -10.83 -18.54
CA ALA A 12 -25.00 -11.07 -19.64
C ALA A 12 -25.66 -10.85 -21.01
N ARG A 13 -26.87 -11.38 -21.26
CA ARG A 13 -27.69 -11.10 -22.45
C ARG A 13 -27.85 -9.58 -22.66
N ALA A 14 -28.22 -8.84 -21.62
CA ALA A 14 -28.41 -7.40 -21.69
C ALA A 14 -27.10 -6.59 -21.87
N ALA A 15 -25.97 -7.06 -21.32
CA ALA A 15 -24.67 -6.45 -21.56
C ALA A 15 -24.16 -6.72 -22.98
N LEU A 16 -24.37 -7.93 -23.48
CA LEU A 16 -23.98 -8.36 -24.81
C LEU A 16 -24.78 -7.63 -25.89
N ALA A 17 -26.08 -7.43 -25.68
CA ALA A 17 -26.96 -6.66 -26.56
C ALA A 17 -26.59 -5.16 -26.70
N ALA A 18 -25.69 -4.63 -25.86
CA ALA A 18 -25.13 -3.29 -26.04
C ALA A 18 -23.94 -3.24 -27.02
N ILE A 19 -23.34 -4.40 -27.34
CA ILE A 19 -22.13 -4.52 -28.14
C ILE A 19 -22.50 -4.90 -29.59
N PRO A 20 -21.95 -4.26 -30.64
CA PRO A 20 -22.13 -4.69 -32.02
C PRO A 20 -21.52 -6.07 -32.28
N ALA A 21 -22.29 -6.98 -32.88
CA ALA A 21 -21.87 -8.35 -33.18
C ALA A 21 -21.04 -8.51 -34.48
N GLU A 22 -20.75 -7.41 -35.18
CA GLU A 22 -20.23 -7.44 -36.56
C GLU A 22 -18.70 -7.59 -36.69
N ASP A 23 -17.94 -7.16 -35.67
CA ASP A 23 -16.48 -7.34 -35.63
C ASP A 23 -16.13 -8.78 -35.23
N TYR A 24 -15.40 -9.47 -36.10
CA TYR A 24 -14.96 -10.85 -35.90
C TYR A 24 -14.13 -11.03 -34.61
N THR A 25 -13.30 -10.06 -34.22
CA THR A 25 -12.43 -10.19 -33.04
C THR A 25 -13.28 -10.17 -31.76
N THR A 26 -14.16 -9.18 -31.64
CA THR A 26 -15.16 -9.04 -30.58
C THR A 26 -16.11 -10.24 -30.54
N TRP A 27 -16.58 -10.69 -31.70
CA TRP A 27 -17.48 -11.83 -31.83
C TRP A 27 -16.87 -13.12 -31.27
N VAL A 28 -15.60 -13.42 -31.60
CA VAL A 28 -14.85 -14.54 -31.02
C VAL A 28 -14.59 -14.32 -29.53
N ASP A 29 -14.15 -13.14 -29.11
CA ASP A 29 -13.88 -12.81 -27.69
C ASP A 29 -15.10 -13.05 -26.78
N MET A 30 -16.29 -12.67 -27.25
CA MET A 30 -17.53 -12.89 -26.51
C MET A 30 -17.90 -14.38 -26.43
N ALA A 31 -17.55 -15.19 -27.44
CA ALA A 31 -17.73 -16.64 -27.40
C ALA A 31 -16.95 -17.27 -26.24
N PHE A 32 -15.66 -16.93 -26.13
CA PHE A 32 -14.81 -17.40 -25.03
C PHE A 32 -15.29 -16.85 -23.67
N ALA A 33 -15.66 -15.57 -23.58
CA ALA A 33 -16.14 -14.96 -22.35
C ALA A 33 -17.43 -15.62 -21.80
N LEU A 34 -18.38 -15.94 -22.68
CA LEU A 34 -19.65 -16.58 -22.30
C LEU A 34 -19.47 -18.07 -22.00
N LYS A 35 -18.61 -18.76 -22.75
CA LYS A 35 -18.29 -20.18 -22.49
C LYS A 35 -17.54 -20.37 -21.17
N GLN A 36 -16.60 -19.48 -20.84
CA GLN A 36 -15.93 -19.47 -19.54
C GLN A 36 -16.93 -19.19 -18.39
N GLY A 37 -17.93 -18.34 -18.62
CA GLY A 37 -18.93 -17.97 -17.60
C GLY A 37 -20.04 -18.99 -17.35
N PHE A 38 -20.54 -19.63 -18.41
CA PHE A 38 -21.75 -20.46 -18.38
C PHE A 38 -21.56 -21.88 -18.94
N GLY A 39 -20.34 -22.27 -19.31
CA GLY A 39 -20.08 -23.51 -20.05
C GLY A 39 -20.83 -23.53 -21.38
N GLU A 40 -21.22 -24.73 -21.83
CA GLU A 40 -22.00 -24.92 -23.06
C GLU A 40 -23.37 -24.19 -23.05
N ALA A 41 -23.96 -23.88 -21.89
CA ALA A 41 -25.19 -23.10 -21.79
C ALA A 41 -25.02 -21.63 -22.25
N GLY A 42 -23.78 -21.14 -22.34
CA GLY A 42 -23.47 -19.84 -22.92
C GLY A 42 -23.68 -19.78 -24.45
N PHE A 43 -23.84 -20.92 -25.13
CA PHE A 43 -23.99 -20.94 -26.60
C PHE A 43 -25.22 -20.18 -27.05
N ASP A 44 -26.38 -20.45 -26.45
CA ASP A 44 -27.64 -19.85 -26.88
C ASP A 44 -27.64 -18.31 -26.68
N ILE A 45 -27.02 -17.84 -25.60
CA ILE A 45 -26.81 -16.40 -25.32
C ILE A 45 -25.97 -15.75 -26.42
N TRP A 46 -24.88 -16.41 -26.80
CA TRP A 46 -23.95 -15.90 -27.80
C TRP A 46 -24.50 -15.99 -29.22
N ASP A 47 -25.19 -17.07 -29.57
CA ASP A 47 -25.75 -17.32 -30.90
C ASP A 47 -26.99 -16.43 -31.18
N GLU A 48 -27.82 -16.17 -30.16
CA GLU A 48 -28.91 -15.18 -30.22
C GLU A 48 -28.40 -13.79 -30.59
N TRP A 49 -27.35 -13.31 -29.91
CA TRP A 49 -26.68 -12.05 -30.22
C TRP A 49 -25.97 -12.09 -31.58
N SER A 50 -25.27 -13.19 -31.90
CA SER A 50 -24.55 -13.36 -33.17
C SER A 50 -25.46 -13.15 -34.38
N ARG A 51 -26.72 -13.59 -34.30
CA ARG A 51 -27.74 -13.42 -35.35
C ARG A 51 -28.18 -11.97 -35.58
N SER A 52 -27.81 -11.02 -34.70
CA SER A 52 -28.06 -9.60 -34.96
C SER A 52 -27.08 -9.00 -35.99
N ALA A 53 -25.96 -9.66 -36.28
CA ALA A 53 -24.99 -9.21 -37.27
C ALA A 53 -25.43 -9.58 -38.69
N HIS A 54 -25.35 -8.63 -39.63
CA HIS A 54 -25.71 -8.85 -41.03
C HIS A 54 -24.80 -9.87 -41.76
N ASN A 55 -23.63 -10.17 -41.19
CA ASN A 55 -22.62 -11.11 -41.70
C ASN A 55 -22.66 -12.50 -41.01
N TYR A 56 -23.67 -12.76 -40.16
CA TYR A 56 -23.81 -14.00 -39.39
C TYR A 56 -23.81 -15.27 -40.26
N ASN A 57 -23.18 -16.34 -39.74
CA ASN A 57 -23.20 -17.66 -40.36
C ASN A 57 -23.23 -18.78 -39.29
N GLU A 58 -24.32 -19.54 -39.25
CA GLU A 58 -24.53 -20.61 -38.26
C GLU A 58 -23.43 -21.69 -38.27
N ARG A 59 -22.88 -22.02 -39.44
CA ARG A 59 -21.80 -23.02 -39.53
C ARG A 59 -20.50 -22.47 -38.95
N ALA A 60 -20.21 -21.19 -39.16
CA ALA A 60 -19.08 -20.51 -38.53
C ALA A 60 -19.29 -20.42 -37.00
N ALA A 61 -20.48 -20.01 -36.55
CA ALA A 61 -20.82 -19.91 -35.13
C ALA A 61 -20.58 -21.23 -34.38
N ARG A 62 -21.11 -22.35 -34.91
CA ARG A 62 -20.90 -23.69 -34.35
C ARG A 62 -19.46 -24.18 -34.43
N VAL A 63 -18.60 -23.63 -35.30
CA VAL A 63 -17.16 -23.94 -35.34
C VAL A 63 -16.42 -23.12 -34.27
N THR A 64 -16.62 -21.81 -34.23
CA THR A 64 -16.02 -20.90 -33.23
C THR A 64 -16.37 -21.32 -31.79
N TRP A 65 -17.62 -21.71 -31.53
CA TRP A 65 -18.02 -22.16 -30.20
C TRP A 65 -17.33 -23.47 -29.75
N ARG A 66 -16.93 -24.32 -30.71
CA ARG A 66 -16.15 -25.54 -30.43
C ARG A 66 -14.64 -25.29 -30.30
N SER A 67 -14.11 -24.20 -30.86
CA SER A 67 -12.73 -23.76 -30.61
C SER A 67 -12.59 -22.89 -29.36
N ALA A 68 -13.70 -22.31 -28.87
CA ALA A 68 -13.76 -21.69 -27.54
C ALA A 68 -13.55 -22.75 -26.44
N GLY A 69 -12.58 -22.49 -25.56
CA GLY A 69 -12.24 -23.33 -24.41
C GLY A 69 -12.57 -22.65 -23.08
N GLU A 70 -13.04 -23.43 -22.11
CA GLU A 70 -13.46 -22.95 -20.78
C GLU A 70 -12.30 -22.39 -19.93
N SER A 71 -11.06 -22.72 -20.29
CA SER A 71 -9.82 -22.24 -19.64
C SER A 71 -9.17 -21.05 -20.36
N GLY A 72 -9.96 -20.22 -21.06
CA GLY A 72 -9.49 -19.05 -21.80
C GLY A 72 -9.24 -17.80 -20.94
N GLY A 73 -8.40 -16.88 -21.44
CA GLY A 73 -8.12 -15.59 -20.78
C GLY A 73 -9.22 -14.52 -20.92
N LYS A 74 -10.33 -14.84 -21.60
CA LYS A 74 -11.52 -13.98 -21.73
C LYS A 74 -12.59 -14.53 -20.80
N THR A 75 -13.24 -13.65 -20.04
CA THR A 75 -14.20 -14.02 -18.99
C THR A 75 -15.43 -13.11 -19.06
N LEU A 76 -16.47 -13.38 -18.25
CA LEU A 76 -17.61 -12.45 -18.12
C LEU A 76 -17.18 -11.02 -17.72
N ALA A 77 -16.03 -10.83 -17.06
CA ALA A 77 -15.49 -9.51 -16.79
C ALA A 77 -15.06 -8.77 -18.08
N SER A 78 -14.58 -9.49 -19.10
CA SER A 78 -14.26 -8.95 -20.43
C SER A 78 -15.53 -8.47 -21.15
N LEU A 79 -16.60 -9.27 -21.09
CA LEU A 79 -17.93 -8.90 -21.60
C LEU A 79 -18.45 -7.63 -20.92
N PHE A 80 -18.49 -7.60 -19.58
CA PHE A 80 -19.00 -6.43 -18.86
C PHE A 80 -18.12 -5.18 -19.07
N TRP A 81 -16.80 -5.32 -19.19
CA TRP A 81 -15.90 -4.21 -19.50
C TRP A 81 -16.17 -3.61 -20.89
N LEU A 82 -16.37 -4.46 -21.91
CA LEU A 82 -16.64 -4.01 -23.27
C LEU A 82 -18.04 -3.39 -23.37
N ALA A 83 -19.06 -4.02 -22.76
CA ALA A 83 -20.40 -3.46 -22.65
C ALA A 83 -20.38 -2.07 -21.99
N GLN A 84 -19.51 -1.84 -21.00
CA GLN A 84 -19.34 -0.52 -20.38
C GLN A 84 -18.82 0.54 -21.36
N GLN A 85 -17.95 0.17 -22.32
CA GLN A 85 -17.50 1.10 -23.37
C GLN A 85 -18.66 1.48 -24.31
N HIS A 86 -19.61 0.56 -24.51
CA HIS A 86 -20.87 0.80 -25.22
C HIS A 86 -22.01 1.36 -24.32
N GLY A 87 -21.69 1.84 -23.12
CA GLY A 87 -22.63 2.57 -22.25
C GLY A 87 -23.47 1.71 -21.29
N PHE A 88 -23.23 0.40 -21.18
CA PHE A 88 -23.93 -0.45 -20.23
C PHE A 88 -23.50 -0.17 -18.77
N ASP A 89 -24.45 0.11 -17.88
CA ASP A 89 -24.16 0.32 -16.46
C ASP A 89 -23.87 -1.01 -15.74
N VAL A 90 -22.58 -1.38 -15.71
CA VAL A 90 -22.05 -2.54 -14.98
C VAL A 90 -22.35 -2.48 -13.48
N ARG A 91 -22.41 -1.29 -12.88
CA ARG A 91 -22.58 -1.10 -11.42
C ARG A 91 -24.05 -1.17 -11.02
N GLY A 92 -24.91 -0.38 -11.66
CA GLY A 92 -26.36 -0.42 -11.45
C GLY A 92 -26.96 -1.78 -11.81
N SER A 93 -26.53 -2.42 -12.90
CA SER A 93 -26.99 -3.77 -13.24
C SER A 93 -26.64 -4.80 -12.15
N ARG A 94 -25.44 -4.73 -11.54
CA ARG A 94 -25.06 -5.63 -10.44
C ARG A 94 -25.78 -5.27 -9.13
N ALA A 95 -26.11 -4.00 -8.90
CA ALA A 95 -26.97 -3.56 -7.79
C ALA A 95 -28.44 -3.97 -7.98
N ALA A 96 -28.90 -4.13 -9.21
CA ALA A 96 -30.24 -4.58 -9.60
C ALA A 96 -30.38 -6.10 -9.78
N MET A 97 -29.31 -6.89 -9.58
CA MET A 97 -29.39 -8.34 -9.46
C MET A 97 -30.08 -8.77 -8.16
N ASP A 98 -30.73 -9.92 -8.13
CA ASP A 98 -31.32 -10.43 -6.88
C ASP A 98 -30.27 -10.64 -5.75
N PRO A 99 -30.56 -10.24 -4.49
CA PRO A 99 -29.62 -10.42 -3.38
C PRO A 99 -29.24 -11.88 -3.08
N ALA A 100 -30.12 -12.85 -3.30
CA ALA A 100 -29.82 -14.27 -3.04
C ALA A 100 -28.80 -14.81 -4.04
N GLU A 101 -28.97 -14.47 -5.32
CA GLU A 101 -28.05 -14.88 -6.39
C GLU A 101 -26.69 -14.18 -6.25
N ARG A 102 -26.72 -12.87 -5.93
CA ARG A 102 -25.52 -12.09 -5.59
C ARG A 102 -24.71 -12.68 -4.43
N ALA A 103 -25.37 -13.34 -3.47
CA ALA A 103 -24.72 -14.02 -2.35
C ALA A 103 -24.14 -15.39 -2.75
N ARG A 104 -24.80 -16.15 -3.63
CA ARG A 104 -24.26 -17.41 -4.21
C ARG A 104 -23.01 -17.16 -5.06
N MET A 105 -23.01 -16.07 -5.81
CA MET A 105 -21.90 -15.63 -6.68
C MET A 105 -20.74 -14.94 -5.92
N ALA A 106 -20.84 -14.76 -4.60
CA ALA A 106 -19.73 -14.25 -3.82
C ALA A 106 -18.68 -15.36 -3.66
N PRO A 107 -17.41 -15.15 -4.06
CA PRO A 107 -16.43 -16.24 -4.12
C PRO A 107 -16.18 -16.83 -2.72
N VAL A 108 -16.61 -18.08 -2.53
CA VAL A 108 -16.45 -18.85 -1.30
C VAL A 108 -14.99 -19.29 -1.16
N ARG A 109 -14.11 -18.33 -0.83
CA ARG A 109 -12.70 -18.59 -0.52
C ARG A 109 -12.61 -19.61 0.62
N PRO A 110 -11.99 -20.78 0.41
CA PRO A 110 -11.76 -21.80 1.43
C PRO A 110 -11.21 -21.22 2.74
N ALA A 111 -11.56 -21.86 3.86
CA ALA A 111 -11.06 -21.43 5.18
C ALA A 111 -9.51 -21.50 5.25
N ALA A 112 -8.89 -22.43 4.53
CA ALA A 112 -7.44 -22.54 4.38
C ALA A 112 -6.83 -21.28 3.76
N ASP A 113 -7.39 -20.77 2.66
CA ASP A 113 -6.90 -19.56 1.98
C ASP A 113 -7.01 -18.33 2.89
N ARG A 114 -8.10 -18.22 3.66
CA ARG A 114 -8.27 -17.14 4.65
C ARG A 114 -7.20 -17.23 5.74
N ALA A 115 -7.00 -18.41 6.32
CA ALA A 115 -5.95 -18.65 7.32
C ALA A 115 -4.53 -18.38 6.76
N HIS A 116 -4.26 -18.72 5.50
CA HIS A 116 -2.99 -18.45 4.84
C HIS A 116 -2.76 -16.96 4.57
N LEU A 117 -3.78 -16.24 4.11
CA LEU A 117 -3.74 -14.78 3.92
C LEU A 117 -3.57 -14.04 5.27
N GLU A 118 -4.27 -14.48 6.31
CA GLU A 118 -4.09 -13.97 7.67
C GLU A 118 -2.69 -14.26 8.22
N ALA A 119 -2.15 -15.48 8.02
CA ALA A 119 -0.80 -15.82 8.43
C ALA A 119 0.25 -14.96 7.71
N ARG A 120 0.11 -14.75 6.39
CA ARG A 120 0.95 -13.84 5.60
C ARG A 120 0.85 -12.39 6.10
N ALA A 121 -0.36 -11.91 6.42
CA ALA A 121 -0.58 -10.57 6.97
C ALA A 121 0.08 -10.39 8.35
N ARG A 122 -0.12 -11.34 9.28
CA ARG A 122 0.48 -11.34 10.61
C ARG A 122 2.02 -11.44 10.54
N ALA A 123 2.56 -12.26 9.64
CA ALA A 123 4.00 -12.36 9.40
C ALA A 123 4.60 -11.04 8.89
N ARG A 124 3.93 -10.36 7.94
CA ARG A 124 4.32 -9.03 7.45
C ARG A 124 4.28 -7.98 8.56
N GLN A 125 3.22 -7.96 9.36
CA GLN A 125 3.09 -7.06 10.52
C GLN A 125 4.21 -7.29 11.53
N ALA A 126 4.50 -8.55 11.89
CA ALA A 126 5.60 -8.89 12.80
C ALA A 126 6.99 -8.57 12.21
N ALA A 127 7.17 -8.61 10.89
CA ALA A 127 8.39 -8.15 10.23
C ALA A 127 8.58 -6.64 10.39
N VAL A 128 7.54 -5.83 10.10
CA VAL A 128 7.61 -4.37 10.25
C VAL A 128 7.70 -3.95 11.73
N ALA A 129 7.04 -4.65 12.65
CA ALA A 129 7.17 -4.39 14.09
C ALA A 129 8.62 -4.57 14.61
N ARG A 130 9.36 -5.57 14.10
CA ARG A 130 10.78 -5.77 14.43
C ARG A 130 11.68 -4.68 13.84
N GLU A 131 11.39 -4.22 12.63
CA GLU A 131 12.10 -3.08 12.03
C GLU A 131 11.80 -1.77 12.75
N ALA A 132 10.53 -1.52 13.10
CA ALA A 132 10.09 -0.40 13.90
C ALA A 132 10.81 -0.38 15.26
N LEU A 133 10.92 -1.54 15.93
CA LEU A 133 11.65 -1.66 17.19
C LEU A 133 13.15 -1.38 17.01
N SER A 134 13.77 -1.88 15.94
CA SER A 134 15.17 -1.57 15.61
C SER A 134 15.37 -0.06 15.43
N ILE A 135 14.61 0.56 14.52
CA ILE A 135 14.71 2.01 14.26
C ILE A 135 14.41 2.83 15.52
N TRP A 136 13.44 2.40 16.34
CA TRP A 136 13.13 3.02 17.63
C TRP A 136 14.32 2.96 18.61
N GLN A 137 15.01 1.82 18.69
CA GLN A 137 16.22 1.64 19.51
C GLN A 137 17.40 2.49 18.99
N TRP A 138 17.57 2.61 17.68
CA TRP A 138 18.59 3.47 17.05
C TRP A 138 18.29 4.97 17.19
N ALA A 139 17.01 5.36 17.17
CA ALA A 139 16.59 6.74 17.28
C ALA A 139 16.96 7.35 18.65
N ARG A 140 17.33 8.63 18.65
CA ARG A 140 17.77 9.36 19.86
C ARG A 140 16.59 10.14 20.48
N PRO A 141 16.60 10.45 21.79
CA PRO A 141 15.64 11.39 22.36
C PRO A 141 15.61 12.71 21.58
N VAL A 142 14.44 13.31 21.41
CA VAL A 142 14.28 14.57 20.66
C VAL A 142 15.12 15.67 21.31
N ALA A 143 15.96 16.33 20.51
CA ALA A 143 16.80 17.41 20.98
C ALA A 143 16.00 18.72 21.12
N PRO A 144 16.43 19.65 22.00
CA PRO A 144 15.87 21.00 22.04
C PRO A 144 15.83 21.66 20.65
N GLY A 145 14.81 22.47 20.41
CA GLY A 145 14.60 23.15 19.13
C GLY A 145 14.44 22.19 17.95
N HIS A 146 13.62 21.13 18.07
CA HIS A 146 13.26 20.30 16.92
C HIS A 146 12.31 21.09 15.99
N PRO A 147 12.62 21.30 14.69
CA PRO A 147 11.96 22.35 13.91
C PRO A 147 10.43 22.18 13.76
N TYR A 148 9.97 20.93 13.65
CA TYR A 148 8.53 20.63 13.64
C TYR A 148 7.82 21.08 14.94
N LEU A 149 8.44 20.81 16.10
CA LEU A 149 7.87 21.11 17.42
C LEU A 149 7.94 22.61 17.71
N GLU A 150 9.01 23.30 17.30
CA GLU A 150 9.09 24.77 17.36
C GLU A 150 8.01 25.43 16.50
N ARG A 151 7.84 24.97 15.24
CA ARG A 151 6.82 25.48 14.32
C ARG A 151 5.40 25.28 14.84
N LYS A 152 5.15 24.15 15.51
CA LYS A 152 3.88 23.83 16.18
C LYS A 152 3.79 24.30 17.65
N ARG A 153 4.82 24.98 18.17
CA ARG A 153 4.89 25.56 19.53
C ARG A 153 4.62 24.58 20.69
N VAL A 154 4.84 23.28 20.47
CA VAL A 154 4.63 22.20 21.47
C VAL A 154 5.96 21.63 21.95
N ARG A 155 6.00 21.07 23.16
CA ARG A 155 7.19 20.50 23.78
C ARG A 155 7.41 19.04 23.37
N ALA A 156 8.68 18.63 23.35
CA ALA A 156 9.05 17.23 23.22
C ALA A 156 8.71 16.46 24.51
N VAL A 157 8.29 15.20 24.36
CA VAL A 157 8.00 14.26 25.46
C VAL A 157 8.80 12.97 25.29
N PRO A 158 9.07 12.20 26.37
CA PRO A 158 9.91 10.98 26.29
C PRO A 158 9.40 9.88 25.35
N THR A 159 8.11 9.89 24.99
CA THR A 159 7.50 8.98 24.01
C THR A 159 7.74 9.38 22.54
N LEU A 160 8.57 10.40 22.28
CA LEU A 160 9.07 10.77 20.96
C LEU A 160 10.59 10.60 20.86
N ARG A 161 11.07 10.30 19.65
CA ARG A 161 12.50 10.27 19.30
C ARG A 161 12.74 11.04 17.98
N GLU A 162 13.98 11.26 17.62
CA GLU A 162 14.38 11.85 16.33
C GLU A 162 15.49 11.03 15.64
N LEU A 163 15.62 11.21 14.33
CA LEU A 163 16.73 10.80 13.47
C LEU A 163 16.90 11.85 12.35
N GLU A 164 18.06 11.90 11.70
CA GLU A 164 18.17 12.59 10.41
C GLU A 164 17.53 11.73 9.29
N ALA A 165 17.04 12.39 8.23
CA ALA A 165 16.50 11.73 7.05
C ALA A 165 17.49 10.75 6.39
N GLU A 166 18.79 11.09 6.40
CA GLU A 166 19.89 10.27 5.89
C GLU A 166 20.12 9.01 6.75
N GLU A 167 19.95 9.12 8.08
CA GLU A 167 20.02 7.97 8.99
C GLU A 167 18.83 7.03 8.76
N LEU A 168 17.62 7.58 8.64
CA LEU A 168 16.41 6.82 8.28
C LEU A 168 16.55 6.12 6.93
N HIS A 169 17.06 6.81 5.91
CA HIS A 169 17.33 6.22 4.59
C HIS A 169 18.30 5.03 4.67
N ALA A 170 19.41 5.18 5.39
CA ALA A 170 20.42 4.13 5.56
C ALA A 170 19.91 2.91 6.35
N LEU A 171 19.03 3.12 7.34
CA LEU A 171 18.38 2.06 8.11
C LEU A 171 17.33 1.31 7.26
N LEU A 172 16.43 2.02 6.60
CA LEU A 172 15.30 1.47 5.85
C LEU A 172 15.67 0.88 4.48
N GLY A 173 16.76 1.36 3.87
CA GLY A 173 17.13 1.06 2.49
C GLY A 173 16.28 1.77 1.43
N TYR A 174 15.41 2.68 1.84
CA TYR A 174 14.61 3.55 0.97
C TYR A 174 14.45 4.92 1.63
N ALA A 175 14.28 5.98 0.86
CA ALA A 175 14.01 7.33 1.39
C ALA A 175 12.51 7.47 1.71
N PRO A 176 12.10 7.75 2.98
CA PRO A 176 10.70 7.97 3.32
C PRO A 176 10.11 9.16 2.56
N ARG A 177 8.84 9.05 2.15
CA ARG A 177 8.15 10.07 1.35
C ARG A 177 6.77 10.43 1.88
N SER A 178 6.34 11.65 1.56
CA SER A 178 5.00 12.18 1.74
C SER A 178 4.50 12.63 0.37
N ALA A 179 3.45 12.00 -0.16
CA ALA A 179 3.16 12.02 -1.60
C ALA A 179 4.43 11.67 -2.42
N GLU A 180 4.90 12.57 -3.28
CA GLU A 180 6.10 12.36 -4.12
C GLU A 180 7.40 12.87 -3.48
N GLU A 181 7.30 13.73 -2.46
CA GLU A 181 8.43 14.40 -1.81
C GLU A 181 9.12 13.54 -0.74
N VAL A 182 10.44 13.61 -0.68
CA VAL A 182 11.28 12.94 0.33
C VAL A 182 11.31 13.76 1.63
N LEU A 183 11.24 13.10 2.80
CA LEU A 183 11.44 13.76 4.09
C LEU A 183 12.90 14.23 4.26
N THR A 184 13.12 15.40 4.86
CA THR A 184 14.46 16.03 4.90
C THR A 184 14.86 16.59 6.27
N GLY A 185 16.15 16.48 6.64
CA GLY A 185 16.70 16.99 7.90
C GLY A 185 16.25 16.18 9.11
N ARG A 186 16.08 16.83 10.27
CA ARG A 186 15.57 16.18 11.49
C ARG A 186 14.11 15.76 11.32
N VAL A 187 13.88 14.46 11.52
CA VAL A 187 12.59 13.78 11.44
C VAL A 187 12.23 13.23 12.81
N LEU A 188 11.05 13.58 13.31
CA LEU A 188 10.44 12.92 14.47
C LEU A 188 10.11 11.47 14.11
N VAL A 189 10.49 10.58 15.02
CA VAL A 189 10.13 9.17 15.03
C VAL A 189 9.04 8.99 16.08
N VAL A 190 7.83 8.67 15.62
CA VAL A 190 6.63 8.52 16.46
C VAL A 190 6.27 7.03 16.55
N PRO A 191 6.29 6.40 17.74
CA PRO A 191 6.02 4.98 17.90
C PRO A 191 4.50 4.71 17.82
N VAL A 192 4.08 3.85 16.89
CA VAL A 192 2.67 3.49 16.69
C VAL A 192 2.40 2.12 17.32
N ARG A 193 1.63 2.09 18.41
CA ARG A 193 1.25 0.86 19.12
C ARG A 193 -0.14 0.37 18.69
N ILE A 194 -0.35 -0.94 18.69
CA ILE A 194 -1.68 -1.58 18.61
C ILE A 194 -1.82 -2.47 19.85
N GLY A 195 -2.80 -2.17 20.71
CA GLY A 195 -2.71 -2.56 22.12
C GLY A 195 -1.40 -2.03 22.71
N ASP A 196 -0.75 -2.80 23.58
CA ASP A 196 0.51 -2.36 24.21
C ASP A 196 1.75 -2.56 23.30
N ALA A 197 1.62 -3.29 22.18
CA ALA A 197 2.73 -3.69 21.30
C ALA A 197 3.03 -2.66 20.20
N LEU A 198 4.32 -2.41 19.93
CA LEU A 198 4.77 -1.57 18.80
C LEU A 198 4.46 -2.27 17.46
N SER A 199 3.73 -1.58 16.59
CA SER A 199 3.32 -2.07 15.26
C SER A 199 4.17 -1.47 14.13
N THR A 200 4.37 -0.15 14.17
CA THR A 200 5.05 0.61 13.11
C THR A 200 5.54 1.95 13.65
N LEU A 201 6.14 2.79 12.79
CA LEU A 201 6.50 4.18 13.08
C LEU A 201 5.74 5.12 12.13
N GLU A 202 5.34 6.29 12.65
CA GLU A 202 5.07 7.48 11.85
C GLU A 202 6.31 8.37 11.87
N LEU A 203 6.65 8.95 10.71
CA LEU A 203 7.83 9.78 10.51
C LEU A 203 7.36 11.17 10.10
N ILE A 204 7.80 12.22 10.80
CA ILE A 204 7.34 13.61 10.56
C ILE A 204 8.54 14.56 10.50
N ASP A 205 8.75 15.23 9.36
CA ASP A 205 9.87 16.16 9.20
C ASP A 205 9.56 17.60 9.67
N ALA A 206 10.55 18.50 9.53
CA ALA A 206 10.42 19.91 9.87
C ALA A 206 9.20 20.61 9.21
N GLN A 207 8.95 20.29 7.93
CA GLN A 207 7.82 20.81 7.15
C GLN A 207 6.48 20.18 7.58
N GLY A 208 6.50 19.12 8.40
CA GLY A 208 5.32 18.37 8.81
C GLY A 208 4.84 17.37 7.77
N ARG A 209 5.65 17.10 6.73
CA ARG A 209 5.40 16.03 5.77
C ARG A 209 5.46 14.70 6.53
N LYS A 210 4.47 13.85 6.34
CA LYS A 210 4.29 12.59 7.11
C LYS A 210 4.59 11.37 6.25
N SER A 211 5.24 10.37 6.84
CA SER A 211 5.43 9.06 6.23
C SER A 211 5.16 7.92 7.22
N ALA A 212 5.21 6.69 6.72
CA ALA A 212 4.98 5.46 7.46
C ALA A 212 6.01 4.40 7.07
N LEU A 213 6.29 3.43 7.95
CA LEU A 213 7.07 2.26 7.53
C LEU A 213 6.25 1.42 6.54
N ALA A 214 6.89 1.01 5.45
CA ALA A 214 6.25 0.34 4.33
C ALA A 214 5.61 -1.00 4.74
N GLY A 215 4.28 -1.06 4.71
CA GLY A 215 3.51 -2.26 5.08
C GLY A 215 3.22 -2.42 6.58
N GLY A 216 3.54 -1.42 7.41
CA GLY A 216 3.15 -1.41 8.82
C GLY A 216 1.65 -1.18 9.03
N ALA A 217 1.06 -1.81 10.04
CA ALA A 217 -0.36 -1.63 10.35
C ALA A 217 -0.58 -0.35 11.18
N LYS A 218 -1.29 0.63 10.60
CA LYS A 218 -1.77 1.83 11.31
C LYS A 218 -3.23 1.76 11.80
N SER A 219 -4.06 0.87 11.24
CA SER A 219 -5.47 0.77 11.67
C SER A 219 -5.58 0.21 13.09
N GLY A 220 -6.31 0.91 13.96
CA GLY A 220 -6.31 0.67 15.41
C GLY A 220 -5.01 1.08 16.12
N GLY A 221 -4.05 1.65 15.37
CA GLY A 221 -2.76 2.08 15.88
C GLY A 221 -2.82 3.48 16.47
N TYR A 222 -2.11 3.73 17.56
CA TYR A 222 -2.07 5.02 18.23
C TYR A 222 -0.66 5.37 18.71
N TRP A 223 -0.46 6.66 18.97
CA TRP A 223 0.64 7.16 19.81
C TRP A 223 0.06 7.78 21.09
N ALA A 224 0.82 7.76 22.19
CA ALA A 224 0.39 8.31 23.47
C ALA A 224 1.37 9.34 24.03
N VAL A 225 0.81 10.42 24.57
CA VAL A 225 1.50 11.31 25.49
C VAL A 225 1.42 10.66 26.88
N GLU A 226 2.44 9.87 27.23
CA GLU A 226 2.55 9.29 28.58
C GLU A 226 3.08 10.39 29.53
N PRO A 227 2.27 10.94 30.47
CA PRO A 227 2.81 11.83 31.48
C PRO A 227 3.69 11.04 32.45
N ALA A 228 4.83 11.59 32.84
CA ALA A 228 5.70 11.04 33.89
C ALA A 228 5.07 11.04 35.31
N TRP A 229 3.78 11.35 35.40
CA TRP A 229 2.98 11.52 36.60
C TRP A 229 1.53 11.09 36.36
N PHE A 230 1.30 10.00 35.61
CA PHE A 230 -0.01 9.32 35.68
C PHE A 230 -0.27 8.94 37.14
N ARG A 231 -1.14 9.70 37.81
CA ARG A 231 -1.43 9.50 39.24
C ARG A 231 -2.24 8.22 39.40
N GLU A 232 -1.62 7.18 39.92
CA GLU A 232 -2.33 5.97 40.32
C GLU A 232 -3.52 6.34 41.23
N GLY A 233 -4.71 5.84 40.87
CA GLY A 233 -5.97 6.16 41.56
C GLY A 233 -6.69 7.44 41.10
N ALA A 234 -6.10 8.29 40.25
CA ALA A 234 -6.81 9.42 39.66
C ALA A 234 -7.47 9.03 38.33
N ALA A 235 -8.81 9.04 38.28
CA ALA A 235 -9.52 9.04 37.01
C ALA A 235 -9.12 10.32 36.23
N THR A 236 -8.61 10.15 35.02
CA THR A 236 -8.23 11.26 34.13
C THR A 236 -8.92 11.06 32.78
N PRO A 237 -9.48 12.14 32.17
CA PRO A 237 -10.10 12.04 30.87
C PRO A 237 -9.13 11.56 29.78
N ILE A 238 -9.64 10.79 28.83
CA ILE A 238 -8.91 10.31 27.65
C ILE A 238 -9.20 11.27 26.49
N LEU A 239 -8.18 11.97 26.01
CA LEU A 239 -8.26 12.85 24.85
C LEU A 239 -7.79 12.12 23.59
N VAL A 240 -8.67 11.98 22.60
CA VAL A 240 -8.39 11.30 21.33
C VAL A 240 -8.28 12.33 20.21
N ALA A 241 -7.04 12.63 19.81
CA ALA A 241 -6.73 13.58 18.74
C ALA A 241 -6.42 12.89 17.40
N GLU A 242 -6.48 13.63 16.29
CA GLU A 242 -5.92 13.16 15.02
C GLU A 242 -4.39 13.30 15.00
N GLY A 243 -3.85 14.50 15.25
CA GLY A 243 -2.43 14.81 15.13
C GLY A 243 -1.61 14.62 16.40
N VAL A 244 -0.31 14.35 16.23
CA VAL A 244 0.70 14.35 17.32
C VAL A 244 0.79 15.73 17.98
N ALA A 245 0.81 16.80 17.19
CA ALA A 245 0.88 18.17 17.69
C ALA A 245 -0.41 18.54 18.46
N THR A 246 -1.58 18.22 17.89
CA THR A 246 -2.90 18.35 18.54
C THR A 246 -2.94 17.63 19.89
N ALA A 247 -2.45 16.38 19.95
CA ALA A 247 -2.38 15.59 21.19
C ALA A 247 -1.44 16.21 22.24
N LEU A 248 -0.30 16.78 21.83
CA LEU A 248 0.61 17.50 22.72
C LEU A 248 -0.02 18.80 23.24
N ALA A 249 -0.62 19.61 22.37
CA ALA A 249 -1.22 20.90 22.71
C ALA A 249 -2.31 20.76 23.78
N VAL A 250 -3.18 19.77 23.66
CA VAL A 250 -4.23 19.52 24.67
C VAL A 250 -3.70 18.91 25.97
N TRP A 251 -2.64 18.11 25.90
CA TRP A 251 -1.95 17.61 27.10
C TRP A 251 -1.29 18.75 27.87
N GLU A 252 -0.62 19.69 27.20
CA GLU A 252 -0.05 20.89 27.84
C GLU A 252 -1.11 21.84 28.41
N ALA A 253 -2.32 21.86 27.83
CA ALA A 253 -3.44 22.69 28.26
C ALA A 253 -4.23 22.13 29.47
N THR A 254 -4.32 20.81 29.58
CA THR A 254 -5.20 20.13 30.55
C THR A 254 -4.47 19.30 31.59
N GLY A 255 -3.31 18.74 31.24
CA GLY A 255 -2.64 17.69 31.99
C GLY A 255 -3.28 16.30 31.88
N TRP A 256 -4.30 16.12 31.03
CA TRP A 256 -5.05 14.87 30.89
C TRP A 256 -4.36 13.88 29.95
N PHE A 257 -4.73 12.60 30.03
CA PHE A 257 -4.14 11.56 29.20
C PHE A 257 -4.55 11.76 27.73
N SER A 258 -3.57 11.78 26.83
CA SER A 258 -3.78 12.21 25.44
C SER A 258 -3.15 11.23 24.45
N ILE A 259 -3.88 10.90 23.39
CA ILE A 259 -3.45 9.98 22.34
C ILE A 259 -3.71 10.58 20.95
N ALA A 260 -2.82 10.29 20.00
CA ALA A 260 -3.01 10.60 18.59
C ALA A 260 -3.39 9.33 17.82
N ALA A 261 -4.48 9.39 17.06
CA ALA A 261 -4.89 8.35 16.12
C ALA A 261 -4.11 8.42 14.79
N LEU A 262 -3.30 9.47 14.57
CA LEU A 262 -2.40 9.70 13.44
C LEU A 262 -3.09 9.96 12.09
N SER A 263 -4.36 9.59 11.93
CA SER A 263 -5.25 10.06 10.87
C SER A 263 -6.73 9.98 11.26
N SER A 264 -7.54 10.83 10.63
CA SER A 264 -9.00 10.97 10.77
C SER A 264 -9.72 9.63 10.63
N GLY A 265 -9.45 8.91 9.54
CA GLY A 265 -10.00 7.57 9.29
C GLY A 265 -9.67 6.52 10.37
N ASN A 266 -8.74 6.81 11.29
CA ASN A 266 -8.34 5.94 12.38
C ASN A 266 -8.86 6.39 13.77
N LEU A 267 -9.47 7.58 13.88
CA LEU A 267 -10.07 8.10 15.12
C LEU A 267 -11.06 7.10 15.74
N ARG A 268 -12.00 6.58 14.94
CA ARG A 268 -13.04 5.65 15.42
C ARG A 268 -12.48 4.30 15.88
N PRO A 269 -11.58 3.61 15.13
CA PRO A 269 -10.88 2.43 15.63
C PRO A 269 -10.15 2.65 16.97
N VAL A 270 -9.43 3.77 17.10
CA VAL A 270 -8.65 4.07 18.32
C VAL A 270 -9.56 4.39 19.51
N ALA A 271 -10.56 5.27 19.33
CA ALA A 271 -11.53 5.59 20.39
C ALA A 271 -12.32 4.34 20.84
N ALA A 272 -12.72 3.46 19.91
CA ALA A 272 -13.44 2.23 20.24
C ALA A 272 -12.59 1.23 21.04
N MET A 273 -11.30 1.12 20.71
CA MET A 273 -10.34 0.31 21.49
C MET A 273 -10.17 0.87 22.91
N TRP A 274 -10.02 2.18 23.06
CA TRP A 274 -9.85 2.80 24.39
C TRP A 274 -11.13 2.76 25.23
N ARG A 275 -12.32 2.95 24.63
CA ARG A 275 -13.62 2.75 25.31
C ARG A 275 -13.80 1.29 25.73
N GLY A 276 -13.35 0.33 24.93
CA GLY A 276 -13.36 -1.09 25.28
C GLY A 276 -12.41 -1.44 26.44
N ARG A 277 -11.29 -0.73 26.59
CA ARG A 277 -10.32 -0.91 27.69
C ARG A 277 -10.74 -0.19 28.97
N TYR A 278 -11.43 0.95 28.85
CA TYR A 278 -11.92 1.77 29.96
C TYR A 278 -13.39 2.21 29.71
N PRO A 279 -14.38 1.33 29.95
CA PRO A 279 -15.79 1.63 29.66
C PRO A 279 -16.32 2.88 30.34
N GLU A 280 -15.99 3.06 31.62
CA GLU A 280 -16.46 4.17 32.47
C GLU A 280 -15.60 5.45 32.39
N ALA A 281 -14.56 5.48 31.54
CA ALA A 281 -13.69 6.66 31.46
C ALA A 281 -14.35 7.83 30.73
N GLU A 282 -14.19 9.02 31.27
CA GLU A 282 -14.46 10.26 30.53
C GLU A 282 -13.56 10.30 29.29
N MET A 283 -14.14 10.54 28.11
CA MET A 283 -13.42 10.54 26.84
C MET A 283 -13.93 11.66 25.94
N LEU A 284 -13.00 12.42 25.37
CA LEU A 284 -13.26 13.46 24.38
C LEU A 284 -12.56 13.05 23.08
N VAL A 285 -13.31 13.02 21.97
CA VAL A 285 -12.72 13.02 20.64
C VAL A 285 -12.59 14.47 20.19
N LEU A 286 -11.41 14.83 19.70
CA LEU A 286 -11.08 16.20 19.32
C LEU A 286 -11.37 16.39 17.83
N ALA A 287 -12.13 17.43 17.49
CA ALA A 287 -12.41 17.78 16.11
C ALA A 287 -11.24 18.55 15.46
N ASP A 288 -10.98 18.20 14.21
CA ASP A 288 -10.37 19.05 13.18
C ASP A 288 -11.56 19.62 12.38
N LEU A 289 -11.72 20.94 12.29
CA LEU A 289 -12.86 21.58 11.61
C LEU A 289 -12.77 21.55 10.07
N GLY A 290 -11.67 21.04 9.52
CA GLY A 290 -11.49 20.73 8.10
C GLY A 290 -11.98 19.32 7.76
N PRO A 291 -11.28 18.59 6.85
CA PRO A 291 -11.68 17.25 6.40
C PRO A 291 -11.78 16.18 7.49
N GLY A 292 -11.19 16.41 8.67
CA GLY A 292 -11.27 15.48 9.80
C GLY A 292 -12.62 15.46 10.52
N TYR A 293 -13.44 16.52 10.39
CA TYR A 293 -14.60 16.76 11.26
C TYR A 293 -15.57 15.58 11.37
N GLU A 294 -16.08 15.07 10.24
CA GLU A 294 -17.07 14.00 10.26
C GLU A 294 -16.47 12.68 10.79
N HIS A 295 -15.16 12.45 10.65
CA HIS A 295 -14.51 11.30 11.26
C HIS A 295 -14.43 11.42 12.79
N ALA A 296 -14.12 12.61 13.32
CA ALA A 296 -14.16 12.89 14.75
C ALA A 296 -15.58 12.75 15.32
N ARG A 297 -16.58 13.31 14.63
CA ARG A 297 -18.00 13.23 14.98
C ARG A 297 -18.52 11.78 14.98
N GLN A 298 -18.18 10.98 13.96
CA GLN A 298 -18.56 9.56 13.90
C GLN A 298 -17.78 8.69 14.91
N ALA A 299 -16.58 9.09 15.32
CA ALA A 299 -15.84 8.44 16.41
C ALA A 299 -16.47 8.74 17.78
N ALA A 300 -16.83 10.00 18.05
CA ALA A 300 -17.52 10.42 19.28
C ALA A 300 -18.86 9.68 19.44
N LEU A 301 -19.76 9.80 18.45
CA LEU A 301 -21.05 9.12 18.42
C LEU A 301 -20.91 7.59 18.51
N GLY A 302 -19.96 7.02 17.76
CA GLY A 302 -19.73 5.58 17.70
C GLY A 302 -19.06 4.97 18.94
N THR A 303 -18.73 5.77 19.96
CA THR A 303 -18.07 5.32 21.20
C THR A 303 -18.66 5.91 22.48
N SER A 304 -19.80 6.61 22.39
CA SER A 304 -20.41 7.34 23.52
C SER A 304 -19.43 8.29 24.21
N SER A 305 -18.67 9.04 23.40
CA SER A 305 -17.65 9.98 23.87
C SER A 305 -18.03 11.40 23.46
N VAL A 306 -17.57 12.40 24.22
CA VAL A 306 -17.82 13.82 23.94
C VAL A 306 -17.10 14.21 22.65
N LEU A 307 -17.75 14.99 21.77
CA LEU A 307 -17.05 15.70 20.71
C LEU A 307 -16.64 17.08 21.23
N ALA A 308 -15.35 17.38 21.20
CA ALA A 308 -14.83 18.71 21.53
C ALA A 308 -14.40 19.43 20.25
N GLU A 309 -14.84 20.68 20.08
CA GLU A 309 -14.59 21.50 18.90
C GLU A 309 -13.74 22.73 19.28
N PRO A 310 -12.64 23.01 18.55
CA PRO A 310 -11.82 24.19 18.81
C PRO A 310 -12.59 25.46 18.44
N ARG A 311 -12.32 26.56 19.16
CA ARG A 311 -13.04 27.83 19.00
C ARG A 311 -12.10 28.90 18.45
N PHE A 312 -12.46 29.47 17.30
CA PHE A 312 -11.69 30.49 16.61
C PHE A 312 -12.48 31.79 16.44
N ALA A 313 -11.78 32.92 16.33
CA ALA A 313 -12.39 34.17 15.89
C ALA A 313 -12.75 34.10 14.39
N PRO A 314 -13.84 34.71 13.90
CA PRO A 314 -14.31 34.56 12.51
C PRO A 314 -13.38 35.01 11.37
N GLN A 315 -12.22 35.59 11.70
CA GLN A 315 -11.18 36.05 10.75
C GLN A 315 -9.78 35.60 11.20
N ALA A 316 -9.69 34.57 12.05
CA ALA A 316 -8.41 34.02 12.49
C ALA A 316 -7.72 33.28 11.33
N THR A 317 -6.40 33.48 11.20
CA THR A 317 -5.56 32.76 10.23
C THR A 317 -4.17 32.47 10.83
N ILE A 318 -3.53 31.40 10.35
CA ILE A 318 -2.13 31.07 10.66
C ILE A 318 -1.39 30.90 9.33
N GLY A 319 -0.37 31.73 9.08
CA GLY A 319 0.38 31.71 7.82
C GLY A 319 -0.43 32.06 6.56
N GLY A 320 -1.68 32.51 6.70
CA GLY A 320 -2.64 32.72 5.62
C GLY A 320 -3.68 31.60 5.47
N GLU A 321 -3.53 30.49 6.19
CA GLU A 321 -4.50 29.38 6.21
C GLU A 321 -5.53 29.55 7.34
N VAL A 322 -6.71 28.95 7.16
CA VAL A 322 -7.77 28.93 8.18
C VAL A 322 -7.40 27.91 9.25
N PRO A 323 -7.42 28.25 10.56
CA PRO A 323 -7.08 27.32 11.62
C PRO A 323 -8.18 26.26 11.79
N THR A 324 -7.79 25.04 12.14
CA THR A 324 -8.70 23.88 12.11
C THR A 324 -8.71 23.04 13.38
N ASP A 325 -7.60 22.92 14.11
CA ASP A 325 -7.48 22.02 15.26
C ASP A 325 -7.11 22.71 16.60
N PHE A 326 -7.03 21.94 17.68
CA PHE A 326 -6.68 22.48 19.00
C PHE A 326 -5.22 22.94 19.14
N ASP A 327 -4.32 22.54 18.23
CA ASP A 327 -2.95 23.04 18.20
C ASP A 327 -2.92 24.43 17.55
N ASP A 328 -3.63 24.63 16.43
CA ASP A 328 -3.87 25.95 15.85
C ASP A 328 -4.54 26.89 16.89
N MET A 329 -5.48 26.36 17.68
CA MET A 329 -6.11 27.11 18.78
C MET A 329 -5.11 27.47 19.89
N ALA A 330 -4.18 26.57 20.25
CA ALA A 330 -3.12 26.87 21.20
C ALA A 330 -2.15 27.94 20.67
N VAL A 331 -1.86 27.93 19.36
CA VAL A 331 -1.02 28.94 18.67
C VAL A 331 -1.66 30.33 18.68
N LEU A 332 -2.99 30.42 18.56
CA LEU A 332 -3.76 31.67 18.46
C LEU A 332 -4.28 32.23 19.80
N SER A 333 -4.72 31.36 20.72
CA SER A 333 -5.41 31.74 21.96
C SER A 333 -4.72 31.23 23.23
N GLY A 334 -3.62 30.49 23.09
CA GLY A 334 -2.85 29.95 24.20
C GLY A 334 -3.45 28.68 24.82
N SER A 335 -2.60 27.90 25.48
CA SER A 335 -2.99 26.63 26.11
C SER A 335 -4.06 26.78 27.20
N HIS A 336 -4.15 27.93 27.87
CA HIS A 336 -5.22 28.19 28.84
C HIS A 336 -6.61 28.16 28.18
N ALA A 337 -6.79 28.80 27.02
CA ALA A 337 -8.08 28.84 26.33
C ALA A 337 -8.50 27.46 25.81
N VAL A 338 -7.53 26.66 25.33
CA VAL A 338 -7.74 25.25 24.98
C VAL A 338 -8.19 24.44 26.19
N GLY A 339 -7.53 24.64 27.35
CA GLY A 339 -7.87 23.94 28.59
C GLY A 339 -9.29 24.24 29.08
N GLU A 340 -9.72 25.51 28.98
CA GLU A 340 -11.09 25.90 29.35
C GLU A 340 -12.14 25.30 28.42
N VAL A 341 -11.94 25.32 27.10
CA VAL A 341 -12.90 24.70 26.16
C VAL A 341 -13.02 23.20 26.40
N LEU A 342 -11.93 22.49 26.71
CA LEU A 342 -11.98 21.06 27.01
C LEU A 342 -12.67 20.74 28.35
N ARG A 343 -12.50 21.59 29.37
CA ARG A 343 -13.23 21.50 30.65
C ARG A 343 -14.72 21.81 30.47
N GLU A 344 -15.06 22.82 29.66
CA GLU A 344 -16.43 23.17 29.33
C GLU A 344 -17.12 22.04 28.53
N SER A 345 -16.45 21.46 27.54
CA SER A 345 -16.96 20.33 26.75
C SER A 345 -17.28 19.11 27.61
N LEU A 346 -16.49 18.83 28.64
CA LEU A 346 -16.69 17.67 29.51
C LEU A 346 -17.70 17.96 30.64
N TYR A 347 -17.40 18.92 31.51
CA TYR A 347 -18.18 19.16 32.72
C TYR A 347 -19.40 20.07 32.50
N GLY A 348 -19.40 20.89 31.43
CA GLY A 348 -20.55 21.71 31.04
C GLY A 348 -21.72 20.90 30.46
N VAL A 349 -21.49 19.64 30.06
CA VAL A 349 -22.55 18.67 29.75
C VAL A 349 -23.16 18.14 31.05
N LEU A 350 -22.32 17.63 31.96
CA LEU A 350 -22.76 17.07 33.25
C LEU A 350 -23.56 18.07 34.10
N ALA A 351 -23.20 19.36 34.06
CA ALA A 351 -23.94 20.42 34.76
C ALA A 351 -25.38 20.63 34.24
N ARG A 352 -25.67 20.28 32.98
CA ARG A 352 -27.02 20.42 32.38
C ARG A 352 -27.93 19.26 32.76
N ASP A 353 -27.40 18.04 32.83
CA ASP A 353 -28.17 16.86 33.25
C ASP A 353 -28.57 16.93 34.73
N VAL A 354 -27.76 17.55 35.59
CA VAL A 354 -28.10 17.77 37.01
C VAL A 354 -29.15 18.88 37.19
N THR A 355 -29.03 19.98 36.45
CA THR A 355 -29.97 21.12 36.58
C THR A 355 -31.33 20.87 35.92
N GLY A 356 -31.43 19.90 35.02
CA GLY A 356 -32.69 19.50 34.38
C GLY A 356 -33.68 18.73 35.26
N VAL A 357 -33.31 18.34 36.49
CA VAL A 357 -34.13 17.45 37.34
C VAL A 357 -34.94 18.19 38.41
N GLU A 358 -34.53 19.39 38.81
CA GLU A 358 -35.19 20.15 39.91
C GLU A 358 -36.18 21.24 39.45
N ALA A 359 -36.38 21.40 38.13
CA ALA A 359 -36.96 22.62 37.56
C ALA A 359 -38.32 22.47 36.82
N GLU A 360 -39.13 21.46 37.13
CA GLU A 360 -40.55 21.47 36.71
C GLU A 360 -41.48 20.81 37.76
N GLY A 361 -41.61 21.49 38.91
CA GLY A 361 -42.24 20.94 40.12
C GLY A 361 -43.08 21.91 40.95
N GLN A 362 -43.64 22.99 40.36
CA GLN A 362 -44.55 23.90 41.08
C GLN A 362 -45.69 24.42 40.20
N ALA A 363 -46.85 24.60 40.83
CA ALA A 363 -48.13 24.66 40.12
C ALA A 363 -48.69 26.08 39.95
N VAL A 364 -49.25 26.29 38.75
CA VAL A 364 -50.46 27.08 38.44
C VAL A 364 -51.03 27.95 39.56
N ALA A 365 -50.93 29.27 39.38
CA ALA A 365 -51.91 30.23 39.86
C ALA A 365 -52.32 31.11 38.68
N ALA A 366 -53.61 31.17 38.38
CA ALA A 366 -54.15 31.93 37.25
C ALA A 366 -55.10 33.01 37.74
N ASP A 367 -54.95 34.23 37.22
CA ASP A 367 -56.09 35.05 36.78
C ASP A 367 -55.61 36.01 35.67
N GLY A 368 -56.52 36.48 34.82
CA GLY A 368 -56.22 37.33 33.68
C GLY A 368 -57.36 37.40 32.67
N SER A 369 -58.29 38.33 32.87
CA SER A 369 -59.51 38.45 32.07
C SER A 369 -59.53 39.63 31.09
N ASP A 370 -59.83 39.29 29.83
CA ASP A 370 -60.68 40.05 28.87
C ASP A 370 -60.08 41.19 28.00
N GLY A 371 -60.70 41.40 26.82
CA GLY A 371 -60.43 42.45 25.82
C GLY A 371 -59.29 42.15 24.81
N SER A 372 -59.46 41.38 23.73
CA SER A 372 -60.27 41.63 22.50
C SER A 372 -59.77 42.84 21.66
N LYS A 373 -59.68 42.80 20.31
CA LYS A 373 -60.31 41.89 19.31
C LYS A 373 -59.70 42.06 17.88
N GLU A 374 -59.84 41.02 17.03
CA GLU A 374 -59.65 41.01 15.55
C GLU A 374 -58.25 41.38 14.97
N ASP A 375 -57.83 40.97 13.76
CA ASP A 375 -58.59 40.56 12.56
C ASP A 375 -57.87 39.52 11.64
N GLN A 376 -58.63 38.78 10.81
CA GLN A 376 -58.34 38.15 9.47
C GLN A 376 -56.96 37.49 9.11
N THR A 377 -56.82 36.36 8.38
CA THR A 377 -57.80 35.42 7.73
C THR A 377 -57.20 34.01 7.46
N MET A 378 -58.09 33.06 7.11
CA MET A 378 -57.87 31.70 6.57
C MET A 378 -57.03 31.64 5.27
N GLY A 379 -56.52 30.49 4.79
CA GLY A 379 -56.71 29.07 5.19
C GLY A 379 -55.53 28.16 4.74
N ASN A 380 -55.44 26.86 5.05
CA ASN A 380 -56.44 25.76 4.98
C ASN A 380 -56.91 25.47 3.52
N VAL A 381 -57.08 24.23 3.03
CA VAL A 381 -57.42 22.99 3.77
C VAL A 381 -57.23 21.68 2.93
N LYS A 382 -56.67 20.60 3.53
CA LYS A 382 -57.06 19.14 3.40
C LYS A 382 -56.95 18.39 2.04
N GLU A 383 -57.07 17.05 1.88
CA GLU A 383 -57.09 15.78 2.68
C GLU A 383 -56.82 14.60 1.67
N LYS A 384 -56.83 13.25 1.88
CA LYS A 384 -57.13 12.21 2.93
C LYS A 384 -56.40 10.88 2.49
N LEU A 385 -56.57 9.64 2.98
CA LEU A 385 -57.40 8.91 3.98
C LEU A 385 -56.58 7.65 4.47
N VAL A 386 -56.95 7.10 5.64
CA VAL A 386 -57.04 5.67 6.10
C VAL A 386 -56.39 4.51 5.30
N GLY A 387 -55.89 3.42 5.93
CA GLY A 387 -55.90 3.03 7.37
C GLY A 387 -55.01 1.79 7.63
N GLU A 388 -54.49 1.61 8.85
CA GLU A 388 -55.04 0.78 9.96
C GLU A 388 -54.74 -0.74 9.82
N GLY A 389 -54.17 -1.37 10.86
CA GLY A 389 -53.74 -2.80 10.83
C GLY A 389 -52.81 -3.27 11.96
N GLU A 390 -53.25 -3.19 13.21
CA GLU A 390 -52.61 -3.69 14.45
C GLU A 390 -52.66 -5.24 14.62
N VAL A 391 -51.99 -6.00 15.53
CA VAL A 391 -50.90 -5.83 16.53
C VAL A 391 -50.40 -7.23 17.03
N ALA A 392 -49.15 -7.31 17.55
CA ALA A 392 -48.56 -8.42 18.37
C ALA A 392 -48.43 -9.84 17.76
N GLY A 393 -47.64 -10.79 18.31
CA GLY A 393 -46.59 -10.74 19.33
C GLY A 393 -46.33 -12.08 20.08
N ARG A 394 -45.18 -12.19 20.80
CA ARG A 394 -44.76 -13.21 21.82
C ARG A 394 -43.97 -14.50 21.40
N ARG A 395 -42.73 -14.55 21.93
CA ARG A 395 -42.08 -15.62 22.78
C ARG A 395 -41.78 -17.08 22.30
N ARG A 396 -40.48 -17.41 22.43
CA ARG A 396 -39.84 -18.63 23.05
C ARG A 396 -39.70 -19.98 22.28
N ALA A 397 -38.72 -20.76 22.79
CA ALA A 397 -38.30 -22.15 22.51
C ALA A 397 -37.59 -22.41 21.16
N ALA A 398 -36.51 -23.21 20.97
CA ALA A 398 -35.60 -24.06 21.78
C ALA A 398 -35.69 -25.61 21.65
N ARG A 399 -34.50 -26.23 21.41
CA ARG A 399 -34.05 -27.63 21.60
C ARG A 399 -34.26 -28.73 20.52
N ARG A 400 -33.28 -29.66 20.53
CA ARG A 400 -33.10 -30.97 19.85
C ARG A 400 -32.80 -30.94 18.34
N ARG A 401 -31.85 -31.71 17.77
CA ARG A 401 -31.22 -33.05 17.96
C ARG A 401 -31.93 -34.26 17.32
N GLY A 402 -31.29 -34.78 16.27
CA GLY A 402 -31.29 -36.16 15.76
C GLY A 402 -30.53 -36.17 14.41
N SER A 403 -29.66 -37.11 13.97
CA SER A 403 -29.14 -38.44 14.37
C SER A 403 -29.58 -39.58 13.44
N GLY A 404 -28.60 -40.25 12.79
CA GLY A 404 -28.81 -41.27 11.75
C GLY A 404 -28.98 -40.68 10.35
N GLN A 405 -28.65 -41.36 9.24
CA GLN A 405 -28.01 -42.67 8.98
C GLN A 405 -27.29 -42.53 7.62
N GLU A 406 -26.02 -42.92 7.45
CA GLU A 406 -25.50 -44.27 7.14
C GLU A 406 -25.05 -44.37 5.66
N ALA A 407 -24.08 -45.22 5.34
CA ALA A 407 -23.47 -45.34 4.01
C ALA A 407 -24.18 -46.41 3.15
N PRO A 408 -23.83 -46.54 1.85
CA PRO A 408 -22.75 -47.49 1.55
C PRO A 408 -21.82 -47.09 0.40
N ALA A 409 -20.65 -47.75 0.33
CA ALA A 409 -19.87 -47.90 -0.89
C ALA A 409 -20.36 -49.14 -1.68
N PRO A 410 -19.91 -49.34 -2.94
CA PRO A 410 -18.77 -50.24 -3.08
C PRO A 410 -17.69 -49.73 -4.05
N ALA A 411 -16.59 -50.48 -4.11
CA ALA A 411 -15.43 -50.24 -4.98
C ALA A 411 -15.32 -51.34 -6.07
N PRO A 412 -14.13 -51.82 -6.46
CA PRO A 412 -13.32 -51.29 -7.56
C PRO A 412 -13.16 -52.30 -8.73
N GLN A 413 -12.39 -51.93 -9.76
CA GLN A 413 -11.74 -52.91 -10.63
C GLN A 413 -10.39 -52.39 -11.17
N GLU A 414 -9.48 -53.31 -11.50
CA GLU A 414 -8.06 -53.05 -11.72
C GLU A 414 -7.55 -53.52 -13.10
N SER A 415 -6.44 -52.90 -13.53
CA SER A 415 -5.29 -53.54 -14.20
C SER A 415 -5.35 -53.95 -15.69
N GLN A 416 -4.13 -54.23 -16.20
CA GLN A 416 -3.74 -54.90 -17.47
C GLN A 416 -3.65 -54.06 -18.75
N THR A 417 -2.65 -54.20 -19.64
CA THR A 417 -1.19 -54.56 -19.52
C THR A 417 -0.51 -54.40 -20.90
N GLY A 418 0.81 -54.21 -20.93
CA GLY A 418 1.64 -54.31 -22.15
C GLY A 418 1.72 -53.04 -23.00
N GLY A 419 2.68 -52.90 -23.93
CA GLY A 419 3.79 -53.79 -24.27
C GLY A 419 4.76 -53.12 -25.27
N SER A 420 6.06 -53.44 -25.21
CA SER A 420 7.13 -52.80 -26.00
C SER A 420 7.15 -53.21 -27.48
N THR A 421 7.66 -52.34 -28.38
CA THR A 421 8.70 -52.73 -29.37
C THR A 421 9.34 -51.56 -30.16
N THR A 422 10.68 -51.62 -30.29
CA THR A 422 11.57 -51.23 -31.43
C THR A 422 11.48 -49.87 -32.15
N ALA A 423 12.64 -49.22 -32.27
CA ALA A 423 13.03 -48.37 -33.41
C ALA A 423 13.62 -49.22 -34.57
N PRO A 424 13.95 -48.62 -35.73
CA PRO A 424 15.37 -48.53 -36.09
C PRO A 424 15.77 -47.17 -36.71
N ALA A 425 17.05 -47.02 -37.09
CA ALA A 425 17.64 -45.80 -37.64
C ALA A 425 18.46 -46.03 -38.93
N GLY A 426 18.70 -44.97 -39.70
CA GLY A 426 19.50 -44.93 -40.92
C GLY A 426 18.94 -43.91 -41.93
N THR A 427 19.70 -43.25 -42.82
CA THR A 427 21.16 -43.22 -43.02
C THR A 427 21.55 -41.89 -43.70
N ALA A 428 22.83 -41.50 -43.76
CA ALA A 428 23.27 -40.18 -44.23
C ALA A 428 23.83 -40.15 -45.67
N GLN A 429 23.60 -39.05 -46.39
CA GLN A 429 24.31 -38.50 -47.58
C GLN A 429 23.64 -37.16 -47.99
N GLY A 430 24.28 -36.13 -48.55
CA GLY A 430 25.72 -35.86 -48.67
C GLY A 430 26.25 -35.61 -50.09
N GLN A 431 26.02 -34.43 -50.70
CA GLN A 431 26.80 -33.95 -51.86
C GLN A 431 26.69 -32.44 -52.21
N SER A 432 27.71 -32.00 -52.94
CA SER A 432 28.29 -30.68 -53.26
C SER A 432 27.54 -29.67 -54.18
N ARG A 433 28.10 -28.45 -54.25
CA ARG A 433 27.83 -27.33 -55.22
C ARG A 433 28.15 -27.68 -56.70
N PRO A 434 27.82 -26.77 -57.66
CA PRO A 434 28.85 -25.90 -58.25
C PRO A 434 28.50 -24.38 -58.34
N GLU A 435 29.45 -23.56 -58.81
CA GLU A 435 29.46 -22.07 -58.83
C GLU A 435 29.90 -21.50 -60.23
N GLU A 436 29.90 -20.20 -60.57
CA GLU A 436 29.51 -18.95 -59.86
C GLU A 436 28.57 -18.07 -60.76
N PRO A 437 28.89 -16.92 -61.45
CA PRO A 437 30.00 -15.94 -61.37
C PRO A 437 29.64 -14.41 -61.29
N ASP A 438 30.50 -13.64 -60.62
CA ASP A 438 30.90 -12.22 -60.86
C ASP A 438 29.86 -11.05 -60.81
N ARG A 439 30.08 -10.10 -59.87
CA ARG A 439 30.40 -8.68 -60.18
C ARG A 439 30.76 -7.77 -58.97
N ARG A 440 32.04 -7.37 -58.96
CA ARG A 440 32.62 -6.06 -58.51
C ARG A 440 32.62 -5.65 -57.01
N GLU A 441 33.78 -5.87 -56.40
CA GLU A 441 34.67 -4.87 -55.77
C GLU A 441 34.10 -3.72 -54.91
N ALA A 442 34.48 -3.73 -53.63
CA ALA A 442 34.86 -2.53 -52.85
C ALA A 442 35.83 -2.94 -51.72
N ASP A 443 36.98 -2.26 -51.58
CA ASP A 443 38.03 -2.63 -50.61
C ASP A 443 37.68 -2.27 -49.15
N PRO A 444 38.01 -3.12 -48.16
CA PRO A 444 37.93 -2.79 -46.74
C PRO A 444 39.18 -2.03 -46.25
N PRO A 445 39.06 -1.08 -45.30
CA PRO A 445 40.21 -0.41 -44.70
C PRO A 445 41.05 -1.37 -43.85
N LYS A 446 42.37 -1.14 -43.84
CA LYS A 446 43.36 -1.96 -43.13
C LYS A 446 43.13 -1.96 -41.61
N GLN A 447 43.36 -3.12 -40.99
CA GLN A 447 43.49 -3.24 -39.54
C GLN A 447 44.95 -3.05 -39.14
N ASP A 448 45.21 -2.18 -38.16
CA ASP A 448 46.51 -2.13 -37.49
C ASP A 448 46.69 -3.35 -36.56
N PRO A 449 47.92 -3.87 -36.39
CA PRO A 449 48.16 -5.04 -35.55
C PRO A 449 47.90 -4.72 -34.07
N PRO A 450 47.25 -5.63 -33.31
CA PRO A 450 46.91 -5.38 -31.92
C PRO A 450 48.17 -5.30 -31.04
N ALA A 451 48.33 -4.18 -30.34
CA ALA A 451 49.39 -4.02 -29.34
C ALA A 451 49.31 -5.11 -28.25
N ALA A 452 50.45 -5.68 -27.89
CA ALA A 452 50.53 -6.79 -26.94
C ALA A 452 49.96 -6.39 -25.57
N ARG A 453 48.99 -7.17 -25.06
CA ARG A 453 48.44 -6.96 -23.71
C ARG A 453 49.42 -7.42 -22.63
N ALA A 454 49.57 -6.62 -21.59
CA ALA A 454 50.22 -7.05 -20.36
C ALA A 454 49.47 -8.24 -19.72
N PRO A 455 50.17 -9.23 -19.15
CA PRO A 455 49.54 -10.38 -18.50
C PRO A 455 48.90 -9.98 -17.17
N GLY A 456 47.67 -10.47 -16.92
CA GLY A 456 47.00 -10.37 -15.61
C GLY A 456 45.60 -9.75 -15.61
N ALA A 457 45.18 -9.06 -16.68
CA ALA A 457 43.81 -8.58 -16.78
C ALA A 457 42.82 -9.74 -17.06
N PRO A 458 41.77 -9.97 -16.25
CA PRO A 458 40.79 -11.01 -16.52
C PRO A 458 40.06 -10.71 -17.83
N ALA A 459 39.95 -11.70 -18.70
CA ALA A 459 39.26 -11.54 -19.97
C ALA A 459 37.78 -11.20 -19.73
N ARG A 460 37.30 -10.10 -20.33
CA ARG A 460 35.86 -9.86 -20.46
C ARG A 460 35.27 -11.04 -21.22
N ARG A 461 34.48 -11.87 -20.52
CA ARG A 461 33.67 -12.91 -21.16
C ARG A 461 32.75 -12.22 -22.17
N GLN A 462 32.65 -12.78 -23.37
CA GLN A 462 31.72 -12.26 -24.37
C GLN A 462 30.29 -12.63 -23.95
N ALA A 463 29.36 -11.69 -24.03
CA ALA A 463 27.96 -11.97 -23.73
C ALA A 463 27.37 -12.81 -24.86
N GLY A 464 26.81 -13.97 -24.51
CA GLY A 464 26.19 -14.91 -25.45
C GLY A 464 24.75 -14.52 -25.78
N GLU A 465 23.91 -15.51 -26.07
CA GLU A 465 22.52 -15.27 -26.47
C GLU A 465 21.58 -14.87 -25.32
N PRO A 466 20.39 -14.30 -25.62
CA PRO A 466 19.36 -14.05 -24.62
C PRO A 466 18.97 -15.34 -23.88
N LEU A 467 18.76 -15.26 -22.56
CA LEU A 467 18.40 -16.43 -21.75
C LEU A 467 16.99 -16.97 -22.02
N TYR A 468 16.13 -16.16 -22.63
CA TYR A 468 14.77 -16.44 -23.09
C TYR A 468 14.36 -15.35 -24.10
N GLY A 469 13.22 -15.52 -24.78
CA GLY A 469 12.67 -14.49 -25.65
C GLY A 469 12.09 -13.32 -24.84
N LEU A 470 12.09 -12.10 -25.40
CA LEU A 470 11.36 -10.99 -24.78
C LEU A 470 9.85 -11.29 -24.75
N ASP A 471 9.34 -12.08 -25.69
CA ASP A 471 7.93 -12.46 -25.77
C ASP A 471 7.48 -13.37 -24.60
N ASP A 472 8.39 -14.17 -24.04
CA ASP A 472 8.16 -15.00 -22.85
C ASP A 472 7.89 -14.18 -21.58
N VAL A 473 8.25 -12.90 -21.56
CA VAL A 473 7.91 -11.99 -20.44
C VAL A 473 6.42 -11.59 -20.55
N PRO A 474 5.57 -11.86 -19.55
CA PRO A 474 4.13 -11.60 -19.66
C PRO A 474 3.78 -10.13 -19.95
N GLY A 475 2.69 -9.91 -20.69
CA GLY A 475 2.23 -8.56 -21.07
C GLY A 475 1.99 -7.64 -19.88
N GLU A 476 1.50 -8.17 -18.76
CA GLU A 476 1.31 -7.45 -17.50
C GLU A 476 2.63 -6.93 -16.91
N ILE A 477 3.69 -7.74 -16.98
CA ILE A 477 5.04 -7.38 -16.49
C ILE A 477 5.66 -6.30 -17.39
N LYS A 478 5.45 -6.37 -18.70
CA LYS A 478 5.84 -5.34 -19.67
C LYS A 478 5.10 -4.02 -19.42
N ALA A 479 3.78 -4.06 -19.23
CA ALA A 479 2.96 -2.89 -18.93
C ALA A 479 3.33 -2.25 -17.57
N LEU A 480 3.62 -3.07 -16.56
CA LEU A 480 4.07 -2.61 -15.24
C LEU A 480 5.43 -1.88 -15.32
N ALA A 481 6.34 -2.35 -16.17
CA ALA A 481 7.58 -1.62 -16.46
C ALA A 481 7.32 -0.28 -17.18
N GLN A 482 6.41 -0.23 -18.15
CA GLN A 482 6.03 1.01 -18.83
C GLN A 482 5.39 2.03 -17.88
N HIS A 483 4.56 1.55 -16.95
CA HIS A 483 3.97 2.40 -15.91
C HIS A 483 5.03 2.92 -14.91
N ARG A 484 6.00 2.08 -14.51
CA ARG A 484 7.03 2.46 -13.52
C ARG A 484 8.16 3.29 -14.11
N PHE A 485 8.59 3.05 -15.34
CA PHE A 485 9.80 3.64 -15.96
C PHE A 485 9.51 4.45 -17.23
N GLY A 486 8.25 4.55 -17.66
CA GLY A 486 7.81 5.38 -18.78
C GLY A 486 7.42 4.59 -20.03
N ALA A 487 6.49 5.13 -20.83
CA ALA A 487 5.94 4.43 -22.00
C ALA A 487 6.96 4.19 -23.14
N GLN A 488 8.03 5.01 -23.23
CA GLN A 488 9.06 4.94 -24.29
C GLN A 488 10.37 4.28 -23.81
N ILE A 489 10.28 3.22 -23.02
CA ILE A 489 11.44 2.40 -22.60
C ILE A 489 11.77 1.30 -23.61
N ARG A 490 13.05 1.12 -23.91
CA ARG A 490 13.56 -0.12 -24.53
C ARG A 490 13.46 -1.26 -23.52
N MET A 491 12.88 -2.36 -23.95
CA MET A 491 12.80 -3.59 -23.18
C MET A 491 13.87 -4.59 -23.64
N ALA A 492 14.48 -5.27 -22.67
CA ALA A 492 15.48 -6.31 -22.92
C ALA A 492 15.40 -7.41 -21.86
N VAL A 493 16.08 -8.51 -22.13
CA VAL A 493 16.25 -9.67 -21.25
C VAL A 493 17.75 -9.92 -21.05
N PRO A 494 18.17 -10.60 -19.96
CA PRO A 494 19.57 -10.96 -19.75
C PRO A 494 20.12 -11.84 -20.87
N ARG A 495 21.44 -11.78 -21.06
CA ARG A 495 22.22 -12.66 -21.94
C ARG A 495 23.10 -13.60 -21.13
N GLU A 496 23.49 -14.73 -21.73
CA GLU A 496 24.51 -15.62 -21.16
C GLU A 496 25.80 -14.85 -20.89
N ASN A 497 26.41 -15.06 -19.70
CA ASN A 497 27.58 -14.28 -19.24
C ASN A 497 27.37 -12.75 -19.27
N GLY A 498 26.12 -12.29 -19.29
CA GLY A 498 25.74 -10.90 -19.46
C GLY A 498 25.88 -10.03 -18.21
N GLY A 499 25.98 -8.72 -18.43
CA GLY A 499 26.14 -7.71 -17.39
C GLY A 499 27.61 -7.30 -17.17
N PRO A 500 27.98 -6.78 -15.98
CA PRO A 500 27.09 -6.49 -14.86
C PRO A 500 26.04 -5.42 -15.19
N TYR A 501 24.77 -5.80 -15.11
CA TYR A 501 23.62 -4.88 -15.12
C TYR A 501 23.57 -4.15 -13.77
N ARG A 502 23.25 -2.85 -13.78
CA ARG A 502 23.33 -1.95 -12.62
C ARG A 502 22.23 -0.90 -12.69
N GLY A 503 21.65 -0.58 -11.53
CA GLY A 503 20.61 0.43 -11.39
C GLY A 503 19.52 0.02 -10.40
N GLU A 504 18.45 0.82 -10.37
CA GLU A 504 17.29 0.58 -9.51
C GLU A 504 16.51 -0.65 -9.98
N VAL A 505 15.96 -1.44 -9.06
CA VAL A 505 15.06 -2.56 -9.38
C VAL A 505 13.63 -2.36 -8.87
N PHE A 506 12.69 -2.84 -9.67
CA PHE A 506 11.30 -3.07 -9.30
C PHE A 506 11.05 -4.59 -9.24
N ASN A 507 10.42 -5.04 -8.16
CA ASN A 507 10.32 -6.45 -7.80
C ASN A 507 8.90 -7.01 -8.02
N THR A 508 8.83 -8.19 -8.63
CA THR A 508 7.57 -8.93 -8.85
C THR A 508 7.72 -10.36 -8.29
N GLU A 509 6.69 -11.21 -8.42
CA GLU A 509 6.78 -12.58 -7.90
C GLU A 509 7.80 -13.44 -8.68
N HIS A 510 7.95 -13.23 -9.99
CA HIS A 510 8.78 -14.07 -10.86
C HIS A 510 9.91 -13.31 -11.57
N TYR A 511 9.84 -11.98 -11.67
CA TYR A 511 10.85 -11.14 -12.31
C TYR A 511 11.37 -10.04 -11.39
N LEU A 512 12.68 -9.77 -11.48
CA LEU A 512 13.30 -8.53 -11.03
C LEU A 512 13.49 -7.62 -12.26
N ILE A 513 12.80 -6.49 -12.31
CA ILE A 513 12.85 -5.53 -13.43
C ILE A 513 13.90 -4.47 -13.09
N GLN A 514 15.03 -4.45 -13.79
CA GLN A 514 16.10 -3.48 -13.54
C GLN A 514 16.08 -2.33 -14.55
N GLU A 515 16.06 -1.08 -14.08
CA GLU A 515 16.41 0.08 -14.91
C GLU A 515 17.93 0.08 -15.11
N VAL A 516 18.39 -0.14 -16.34
CA VAL A 516 19.82 -0.14 -16.68
C VAL A 516 20.26 1.15 -17.39
N SER A 517 19.29 1.96 -17.83
CA SER A 517 19.44 3.37 -18.17
C SER A 517 18.06 4.06 -18.17
N ALA A 518 18.04 5.39 -18.17
CA ALA A 518 16.82 6.22 -18.15
C ALA A 518 15.82 6.00 -19.32
N ARG A 519 16.12 5.10 -20.27
CA ARG A 519 15.20 4.62 -21.31
C ARG A 519 15.36 3.12 -21.61
N SER A 520 15.89 2.32 -20.67
CA SER A 520 16.09 0.89 -20.90
C SER A 520 15.92 0.06 -19.62
N VAL A 521 15.06 -0.95 -19.70
CA VAL A 521 14.84 -1.94 -18.63
C VAL A 521 15.30 -3.34 -19.06
N VAL A 522 15.77 -4.13 -18.11
CA VAL A 522 16.05 -5.56 -18.27
C VAL A 522 15.14 -6.35 -17.32
N PHE A 523 14.43 -7.34 -17.85
CA PHE A 523 13.63 -8.27 -17.04
C PHE A 523 14.48 -9.48 -16.68
N HIS A 524 14.76 -9.71 -15.39
CA HIS A 524 15.55 -10.86 -14.91
C HIS A 524 14.63 -11.90 -14.27
N ALA A 525 14.60 -13.13 -14.79
CA ALA A 525 13.78 -14.22 -14.25
C ALA A 525 14.40 -14.81 -12.98
N LYS A 526 13.67 -14.73 -11.86
CA LYS A 526 14.16 -15.08 -10.52
C LYS A 526 14.50 -16.55 -10.31
N SER A 527 13.90 -17.46 -11.10
CA SER A 527 14.12 -18.90 -10.98
C SER A 527 15.59 -19.30 -11.05
N ASN A 528 16.41 -18.50 -11.73
CA ASN A 528 17.82 -18.75 -12.00
C ASN A 528 18.73 -17.69 -11.33
N MET A 529 18.29 -17.09 -10.21
CA MET A 529 19.00 -15.97 -9.55
C MET A 529 19.37 -16.26 -8.09
N GLU A 530 20.65 -16.05 -7.76
CA GLU A 530 21.18 -16.13 -6.40
C GLU A 530 21.35 -14.73 -5.79
N PHE A 531 20.67 -14.47 -4.67
CA PHE A 531 20.92 -13.29 -3.84
C PHE A 531 22.10 -13.58 -2.89
N VAL A 532 23.24 -12.92 -3.14
CA VAL A 532 24.55 -13.24 -2.53
C VAL A 532 24.71 -12.80 -1.06
N SER A 533 23.64 -12.30 -0.44
CA SER A 533 23.60 -11.95 0.98
C SER A 533 22.20 -12.17 1.54
N ASP A 534 22.11 -12.55 2.81
CA ASP A 534 20.83 -12.83 3.47
C ASP A 534 19.93 -11.60 3.54
N ARG A 535 20.52 -10.38 3.62
CA ARG A 535 19.78 -9.12 3.51
C ARG A 535 19.06 -8.99 2.17
N LEU A 536 19.74 -9.25 1.04
CA LEU A 536 19.11 -9.17 -0.28
C LEU A 536 18.08 -10.27 -0.49
N ARG A 537 18.36 -11.49 -0.02
CA ARG A 537 17.41 -12.61 -0.09
C ARG A 537 16.12 -12.30 0.68
N TRP A 538 16.26 -11.83 1.92
CA TRP A 538 15.15 -11.37 2.75
C TRP A 538 14.39 -10.19 2.12
N MET A 539 15.11 -9.23 1.52
CA MET A 539 14.48 -8.13 0.78
C MET A 539 13.70 -8.63 -0.44
N ASP A 540 14.11 -9.73 -1.09
CA ASP A 540 13.34 -10.32 -2.18
C ASP A 540 12.07 -11.01 -1.68
N GLU A 541 12.22 -11.92 -0.72
CA GLU A 541 11.15 -12.70 -0.09
C GLU A 541 10.01 -11.83 0.47
N ASN A 542 10.33 -10.60 0.91
CA ASN A 542 9.39 -9.66 1.51
C ASN A 542 8.92 -8.56 0.53
N GLN A 543 9.23 -8.67 -0.77
CA GLN A 543 8.91 -7.67 -1.82
C GLN A 543 9.50 -6.26 -1.56
N ARG A 544 10.65 -6.19 -0.89
CA ARG A 544 11.34 -4.97 -0.45
C ARG A 544 12.55 -4.56 -1.30
N LEU A 545 12.80 -5.24 -2.44
CA LEU A 545 13.75 -4.75 -3.43
C LEU A 545 13.21 -3.57 -4.26
N ASN A 546 11.93 -3.20 -4.17
CA ASN A 546 11.38 -2.03 -4.87
C ASN A 546 12.13 -0.74 -4.47
N GLY A 547 12.81 -0.11 -5.43
CA GLY A 547 13.61 1.08 -5.18
C GLY A 547 15.04 0.81 -4.67
N ALA A 548 15.44 -0.46 -4.54
CA ALA A 548 16.79 -0.83 -4.15
C ALA A 548 17.76 -0.75 -5.34
N GLU A 549 19.02 -0.43 -5.06
CA GLU A 549 20.09 -0.44 -6.04
C GLU A 549 20.88 -1.77 -5.97
N VAL A 550 20.97 -2.46 -7.10
CA VAL A 550 21.66 -3.77 -7.19
C VAL A 550 22.52 -3.87 -8.44
N GLN A 551 23.46 -4.80 -8.40
CA GLN A 551 24.23 -5.25 -9.56
C GLN A 551 23.89 -6.71 -9.84
N VAL A 552 23.44 -7.03 -11.05
CA VAL A 552 23.22 -8.41 -11.49
C VAL A 552 24.24 -8.79 -12.55
N GLY A 553 25.00 -9.86 -12.32
CA GLY A 553 25.91 -10.45 -13.30
C GLY A 553 25.60 -11.93 -13.50
N TYR A 554 25.73 -12.42 -14.73
CA TYR A 554 25.46 -13.83 -15.06
C TYR A 554 26.74 -14.63 -15.28
N ASP A 555 26.72 -15.89 -14.87
CA ASP A 555 27.71 -16.91 -15.23
C ASP A 555 26.95 -18.03 -15.97
N GLY A 556 27.21 -18.20 -17.27
CA GLY A 556 26.26 -18.88 -18.16
C GLY A 556 24.86 -18.25 -18.04
N ALA A 557 23.85 -19.08 -17.77
CA ALA A 557 22.46 -18.66 -17.53
C ALA A 557 22.12 -18.33 -16.05
N HIS A 558 23.08 -18.46 -15.11
CA HIS A 558 22.84 -18.28 -13.69
C HIS A 558 23.19 -16.86 -13.22
N GLY A 559 22.19 -16.11 -12.74
CA GLY A 559 22.36 -14.74 -12.27
C GLY A 559 22.81 -14.68 -10.81
N LYS A 560 23.69 -13.74 -10.47
CA LYS A 560 24.06 -13.40 -9.08
C LYS A 560 23.77 -11.92 -8.80
N VAL A 561 23.03 -11.66 -7.74
CA VAL A 561 22.58 -10.31 -7.32
C VAL A 561 23.40 -9.81 -6.15
N TYR A 562 24.13 -8.72 -6.38
CA TYR A 562 24.99 -8.04 -5.42
C TYR A 562 24.39 -6.69 -5.01
N PRO A 563 24.63 -6.20 -3.78
CA PRO A 563 24.28 -4.84 -3.42
C PRO A 563 25.16 -3.87 -4.21
N TRP A 564 24.56 -2.78 -4.69
CA TRP A 564 25.26 -1.75 -5.47
C TRP A 564 24.85 -0.36 -4.98
N ASP A 565 25.66 0.64 -5.33
CA ASP A 565 25.55 2.00 -4.82
C ASP A 565 25.99 2.94 -5.95
N ARG A 566 25.04 3.69 -6.51
CA ARG A 566 25.26 4.59 -7.66
C ARG A 566 26.20 5.74 -7.32
N ALA A 567 26.17 6.25 -6.09
CA ALA A 567 27.06 7.34 -5.67
C ALA A 567 28.52 6.85 -5.57
N ARG A 568 28.71 5.62 -5.07
CA ARG A 568 30.00 4.94 -5.04
C ARG A 568 30.56 4.67 -6.43
N ASP A 569 29.77 4.03 -7.29
CA ASP A 569 30.18 3.64 -8.64
C ASP A 569 30.46 4.88 -9.51
N LEU A 570 29.69 5.97 -9.32
CA LEU A 570 29.98 7.27 -9.94
C LEU A 570 31.31 7.87 -9.46
N LEU A 571 31.58 7.89 -8.15
CA LEU A 571 32.83 8.42 -7.61
C LEU A 571 34.05 7.60 -8.09
N GLU A 572 33.95 6.27 -8.10
CA GLU A 572 34.99 5.38 -8.62
C GLU A 572 35.25 5.62 -10.12
N ARG A 573 34.22 5.85 -10.94
CA ARG A 573 34.39 6.21 -12.36
C ARG A 573 34.97 7.61 -12.56
N THR A 574 34.55 8.61 -11.79
CA THR A 574 35.08 9.98 -11.91
C THR A 574 36.56 10.01 -11.55
N VAL A 575 36.98 9.32 -10.48
CA VAL A 575 38.40 9.18 -10.12
C VAL A 575 39.18 8.45 -11.22
N ALA A 576 38.67 7.34 -11.74
CA ALA A 576 39.32 6.61 -12.85
C ALA A 576 39.44 7.45 -14.14
N SER A 577 38.46 8.31 -14.43
CA SER A 577 38.52 9.23 -15.57
C SER A 577 39.53 10.35 -15.35
N LEU A 578 39.60 10.94 -14.16
CA LEU A 578 40.58 11.97 -13.81
C LEU A 578 42.00 11.41 -13.89
N LYS A 579 42.24 10.18 -13.40
CA LYS A 579 43.50 9.45 -13.54
C LYS A 579 43.89 9.23 -15.01
N LYS A 580 42.94 8.80 -15.84
CA LYS A 580 43.17 8.63 -17.29
C LYS A 580 43.62 9.95 -17.94
N SER A 581 42.89 11.04 -17.70
CA SER A 581 43.24 12.36 -18.24
C SER A 581 44.53 12.94 -17.66
N ALA A 582 44.84 12.68 -16.38
CA ALA A 582 46.12 13.05 -15.77
C ALA A 582 47.31 12.43 -16.53
N ARG A 583 47.23 11.13 -16.84
CA ARG A 583 48.26 10.42 -17.61
C ARG A 583 48.33 10.89 -19.06
N GLU A 584 47.19 11.17 -19.70
CA GLU A 584 47.12 11.71 -21.06
C GLU A 584 47.72 13.13 -21.19
N VAL A 585 47.73 13.91 -20.10
CA VAL A 585 48.35 15.25 -20.03
C VAL A 585 49.76 15.22 -19.39
N GLY A 586 50.24 14.05 -18.95
CA GLY A 586 51.60 13.87 -18.44
C GLY A 586 51.82 14.23 -16.96
N PHE A 587 50.76 14.33 -16.15
CA PHE A 587 50.84 14.66 -14.72
C PHE A 587 51.42 13.56 -13.80
N GLY A 588 51.81 12.42 -14.36
CA GLY A 588 52.54 11.35 -13.66
C GLY A 588 51.74 10.60 -12.58
N ASP A 589 52.44 9.67 -11.92
CA ASP A 589 51.84 8.80 -10.89
C ASP A 589 51.52 9.56 -9.58
N ASP A 590 52.13 10.73 -9.34
CA ASP A 590 51.89 11.56 -8.15
C ASP A 590 50.44 12.07 -8.07
N LEU A 591 49.86 12.47 -9.21
CA LEU A 591 48.45 12.87 -9.26
C LEU A 591 47.52 11.65 -9.14
N ASP A 592 47.94 10.50 -9.67
CA ASP A 592 47.23 9.23 -9.54
C ASP A 592 47.15 8.80 -8.06
N ALA A 593 48.26 8.91 -7.32
CA ALA A 593 48.33 8.67 -5.87
C ALA A 593 47.55 9.71 -5.05
N THR A 594 47.61 10.99 -5.43
CA THR A 594 46.83 12.07 -4.80
C THR A 594 45.32 11.83 -4.95
N LEU A 595 44.88 11.36 -6.13
CA LEU A 595 43.48 11.02 -6.39
C LEU A 595 43.03 9.79 -5.58
N ASP A 596 43.87 8.74 -5.44
CA ASP A 596 43.58 7.62 -4.54
C ASP A 596 43.53 8.06 -3.07
N GLN A 597 44.40 8.99 -2.65
CA GLN A 597 44.39 9.52 -1.29
C GLN A 597 43.11 10.32 -1.02
N LEU A 598 42.69 11.20 -1.93
CA LEU A 598 41.44 11.96 -1.80
C LEU A 598 40.21 11.04 -1.81
N GLN A 599 40.19 10.03 -2.68
CA GLN A 599 39.12 9.02 -2.70
C GLN A 599 39.11 8.19 -1.40
N GLY A 600 40.28 7.76 -0.93
CA GLY A 600 40.47 7.00 0.30
C GLY A 600 40.10 7.79 1.57
N VAL A 601 40.40 9.09 1.61
CA VAL A 601 39.94 10.02 2.68
C VAL A 601 38.43 10.21 2.61
N THR A 602 37.85 10.33 1.41
CA THR A 602 36.39 10.45 1.24
C THR A 602 35.68 9.18 1.71
N TRP A 603 36.15 8.00 1.30
CA TRP A 603 35.64 6.72 1.78
C TRP A 603 35.87 6.50 3.27
N THR A 604 37.01 6.96 3.80
CA THR A 604 37.32 6.84 5.22
C THR A 604 36.39 7.73 6.03
N ARG A 605 36.13 8.98 5.63
CA ARG A 605 35.10 9.84 6.27
C ARG A 605 33.70 9.23 6.23
N VAL A 606 33.26 8.68 5.10
CA VAL A 606 31.94 8.02 4.98
C VAL A 606 31.86 6.77 5.87
N ARG A 607 32.93 5.97 5.89
CA ARG A 607 33.07 4.77 6.73
C ARG A 607 33.18 5.11 8.21
N GLU A 608 33.86 6.20 8.57
CA GLU A 608 34.03 6.70 9.94
C GLU A 608 32.75 7.32 10.47
N ALA A 609 32.00 8.10 9.65
CA ALA A 609 30.66 8.55 10.03
C ALA A 609 29.75 7.35 10.33
N ARG A 610 29.73 6.37 9.43
CA ARG A 610 28.97 5.11 9.59
C ARG A 610 29.44 4.27 10.79
N ALA A 611 30.74 4.19 11.05
CA ALA A 611 31.32 3.43 12.15
C ALA A 611 31.20 4.17 13.50
N ALA A 612 31.26 5.49 13.53
CA ALA A 612 31.05 6.31 14.72
C ALA A 612 29.57 6.35 15.13
N ALA A 613 28.64 6.34 14.16
CA ALA A 613 27.22 6.07 14.44
C ALA A 613 27.06 4.66 15.06
N LEU A 614 27.70 3.64 14.47
CA LEU A 614 27.68 2.27 15.00
C LEU A 614 28.32 2.15 16.41
N ALA A 615 29.40 2.88 16.66
CA ALA A 615 30.15 2.86 17.91
C ALA A 615 29.42 3.64 19.02
N LYS A 616 28.92 4.85 18.75
CA LYS A 616 28.09 5.61 19.71
C LYS A 616 26.81 4.88 20.08
N SER A 617 26.24 4.09 19.16
CA SER A 617 25.15 3.17 19.43
C SER A 617 25.56 2.05 20.42
N LYS A 618 26.69 1.37 20.14
CA LYS A 618 27.23 0.32 21.05
C LYS A 618 27.68 0.84 22.42
N GLU A 619 28.33 2.01 22.49
CA GLU A 619 28.74 2.62 23.76
C GLU A 619 27.54 3.02 24.62
N ARG A 620 26.42 3.44 24.02
CA ARG A 620 25.18 3.73 24.75
C ARG A 620 24.52 2.46 25.27
N ALA A 621 24.48 1.39 24.46
CA ALA A 621 24.01 0.07 24.90
C ALA A 621 24.90 -0.60 25.96
N GLY A 622 26.13 -0.11 26.17
CA GLY A 622 27.08 -0.60 27.18
C GLY A 622 27.25 0.31 28.41
N ARG A 623 26.40 1.34 28.58
CA ARG A 623 26.50 2.33 29.68
C ARG A 623 25.21 2.50 30.48
N GLU A 624 24.54 1.39 30.79
CA GLU A 624 23.61 1.29 31.91
C GLU A 624 24.33 0.67 33.13
N PRO A 625 24.89 1.47 34.05
CA PRO A 625 25.27 0.98 35.37
C PRO A 625 24.00 0.83 36.21
N GLY A 626 23.75 -0.37 36.74
CA GLY A 626 22.68 -0.60 37.71
C GLY A 626 23.08 -0.14 39.11
N GLU A 627 22.77 1.10 39.47
CA GLU A 627 22.89 1.63 40.83
C GLU A 627 21.69 2.56 41.12
N GLY A 628 20.95 2.29 42.21
CA GLY A 628 19.68 2.98 42.50
C GLY A 628 18.72 2.20 43.39
N GLN A 629 19.24 1.40 44.33
CA GLN A 629 18.46 0.73 45.37
C GLN A 629 19.03 1.15 46.74
N GLU A 630 18.14 1.38 47.71
CA GLU A 630 18.36 2.25 48.90
C GLU A 630 18.48 3.75 48.51
N ARG A 631 17.62 4.66 48.96
CA ARG A 631 16.76 4.69 50.16
C ARG A 631 15.41 5.35 49.90
#